data_AF-A0A945M865-F1
#
_entry.id   AF-A0A945M865-F1
#
_cell.length_a   1.000
_cell.length_b   1.000
_cell.length_c   1.000
_cell.angle_alpha   90.00
_cell.angle_beta   90.00
_cell.angle_gamma   90.00
#
_symmetry.space_group_name_H-M   'P 1'
#
loop_
_entity.id
_entity.type
_entity.pdbx_description
1 polymer ?
#
loop_
_entity_poly.entity_id
_entity_poly.type
_entity_poly.pdbx_seq_one_letter_code
_entity_poly.pdbx_strand_id
1 'polypeptide(L)'
;MADDDRLPELPSQVTDKVIAAYRADGVVCLRGVFAGHWMGVVRAGFERNLAKPGRRATVYRPGSDDFVGDEGARNFVAGKPFVLGESAEPRFFNDCTTWQDNAEYSEFVRRSPAAAIAKALMGSAKVNILFEDILIKEALADAPTPWHHDVP
;
A
#
# COMPACT_ATOMS: atom_id res chain seq x y z
N MET A 1 5.20 -3.02 -30.50
CA MET A 1 5.72 -3.35 -29.17
C MET A 1 6.62 -2.20 -28.70
N ALA A 2 6.04 -1.07 -28.27
CA ALA A 2 6.76 0.12 -27.78
C ALA A 2 5.83 1.24 -27.24
N ASP A 3 4.72 0.90 -26.56
CA ASP A 3 3.80 1.91 -25.98
C ASP A 3 3.50 1.67 -24.49
N ASP A 4 4.16 0.67 -23.88
CA ASP A 4 3.90 0.22 -22.50
C ASP A 4 4.72 0.95 -21.43
N ASP A 5 5.73 1.74 -21.83
CA ASP A 5 6.65 2.45 -20.93
C ASP A 5 6.26 3.92 -20.70
N ARG A 6 5.23 4.44 -21.38
CA ARG A 6 4.79 5.82 -21.19
C ARG A 6 4.00 5.93 -19.89
N LEU A 7 4.56 6.69 -18.94
CA LEU A 7 3.84 7.05 -17.72
C LEU A 7 2.59 7.87 -18.04
N PRO A 8 1.49 7.69 -17.27
CA PRO A 8 0.30 8.53 -17.38
C PRO A 8 0.62 10.02 -17.19
N GLU A 9 -0.31 10.87 -17.60
CA GLU A 9 -0.20 12.32 -17.35
C GLU A 9 -0.09 12.61 -15.85
N LEU A 10 0.75 13.58 -15.51
CA LEU A 10 0.94 14.01 -14.14
C LEU A 10 -0.32 14.75 -13.65
N PRO A 11 -0.92 14.35 -12.51
CA PRO A 11 -2.08 15.06 -11.98
C PRO A 11 -1.78 16.54 -11.71
N SER A 12 -2.74 17.43 -11.98
CA SER A 12 -2.59 18.88 -11.83
C SER A 12 -2.28 19.34 -10.39
N GLN A 13 -2.55 18.48 -9.40
CA GLN A 13 -2.18 18.70 -8.01
C GLN A 13 -0.67 18.67 -7.78
N VAL A 14 0.12 18.03 -8.65
CA VAL A 14 1.58 17.96 -8.53
C VAL A 14 2.21 19.19 -9.18
N THR A 15 2.22 20.28 -8.42
CA THR A 15 2.82 21.57 -8.81
C THR A 15 4.28 21.68 -8.39
N ASP A 16 5.02 22.65 -8.95
CA ASP A 16 6.39 22.96 -8.51
C ASP A 16 6.47 23.28 -7.02
N LYS A 17 5.43 23.93 -6.47
CA LYS A 17 5.33 24.20 -5.02
C LYS A 17 5.24 22.91 -4.20
N VAL A 18 4.47 21.93 -4.68
CA VAL A 18 4.34 20.61 -4.05
C VAL A 18 5.67 19.84 -4.13
N ILE A 19 6.35 19.88 -5.27
CA ILE A 19 7.66 19.24 -5.43
C ILE A 19 8.69 19.88 -4.50
N ALA A 20 8.71 21.22 -4.41
CA ALA A 20 9.58 21.94 -3.49
C ALA A 20 9.29 21.59 -2.02
N ALA A 21 8.02 21.51 -1.62
CA ALA A 21 7.62 21.09 -0.28
C ALA A 21 8.09 19.66 0.04
N TYR A 22 7.88 18.70 -0.87
CA TYR A 22 8.38 17.33 -0.69
C TYR A 22 9.90 17.27 -0.50
N ARG A 23 10.67 18.07 -1.27
CA ARG A 23 12.13 18.12 -1.15
C ARG A 23 12.61 18.75 0.17
N ALA A 24 11.86 19.71 0.72
CA ALA A 24 12.19 20.36 1.97
C ALA A 24 11.78 19.53 3.19
N ASP A 25 10.57 18.96 3.16
CA ASP A 25 9.92 18.33 4.31
C ASP A 25 10.03 16.79 4.31
N GLY A 26 10.43 16.19 3.20
CA GLY A 26 10.47 14.74 2.99
C GLY A 26 9.09 14.09 2.74
N VAL A 27 8.00 14.85 2.88
CA VAL A 27 6.62 14.35 2.74
C VAL A 27 5.69 15.44 2.20
N VAL A 28 4.65 15.07 1.44
CA VAL A 28 3.61 15.99 0.97
C VAL A 28 2.26 15.29 0.88
N CYS A 29 1.16 16.01 1.15
CA CYS A 29 -0.20 15.49 1.02
C CYS A 29 -0.81 15.86 -0.35
N LEU A 30 -1.12 14.85 -1.15
CA LEU A 30 -1.84 15.00 -2.42
C LEU A 30 -3.28 14.50 -2.29
N ARG A 31 -4.26 15.39 -2.44
CA ARG A 31 -5.69 15.03 -2.31
C ARG A 31 -6.31 14.72 -3.66
N GLY A 32 -7.04 13.60 -3.72
CA GLY A 32 -7.87 13.22 -4.88
C GLY A 32 -7.10 12.72 -6.10
N VAL A 33 -5.79 12.47 -6.01
CA VAL A 33 -4.98 12.02 -7.16
C VAL A 33 -5.34 10.61 -7.68
N PHE A 34 -5.99 9.80 -6.84
CA PHE A 34 -6.49 8.47 -7.17
C PHE A 34 -8.03 8.38 -7.11
N ALA A 35 -8.74 9.51 -7.21
CA ALA A 35 -10.20 9.50 -7.21
C ALA A 35 -10.78 8.78 -8.44
N GLY A 36 -12.06 8.37 -8.37
CA GLY A 36 -12.75 7.71 -9.48
C GLY A 36 -12.33 6.25 -9.63
N HIS A 37 -11.95 5.85 -10.86
CA HIS A 37 -11.64 4.46 -11.24
C HIS A 37 -10.64 3.80 -10.29
N TRP A 38 -9.56 4.50 -9.92
CA TRP A 38 -8.50 3.93 -9.08
C TRP A 38 -8.98 3.52 -7.68
N MET A 39 -9.94 4.24 -7.09
CA MET A 39 -10.55 3.81 -5.82
C MET A 39 -11.31 2.49 -5.96
N GLY A 40 -11.96 2.28 -7.11
CA GLY A 40 -12.64 1.01 -7.43
C GLY A 40 -11.64 -0.13 -7.61
N VAL A 41 -10.59 0.09 -8.40
CA VAL A 41 -9.51 -0.88 -8.63
C VAL A 41 -8.87 -1.31 -7.31
N VAL A 42 -8.41 -0.37 -6.49
CA VAL A 42 -7.74 -0.71 -5.23
C VAL A 42 -8.69 -1.42 -4.26
N ARG A 43 -9.97 -1.02 -4.20
CA ARG A 43 -10.99 -1.70 -3.40
C ARG A 43 -11.19 -3.16 -3.83
N ALA A 44 -11.35 -3.41 -5.13
CA ALA A 44 -11.47 -4.77 -5.64
C ALA A 44 -10.19 -5.59 -5.36
N GLY A 45 -9.02 -4.96 -5.44
CA GLY A 45 -7.75 -5.57 -5.03
C GLY A 45 -7.73 -5.99 -3.56
N PHE A 46 -8.21 -5.13 -2.64
CA PHE A 46 -8.37 -5.47 -1.23
C PHE A 46 -9.34 -6.63 -1.03
N GLU A 47 -10.51 -6.61 -1.66
CA GLU A 47 -11.49 -7.69 -1.55
C GLU A 47 -10.92 -9.03 -2.02
N ARG A 48 -10.20 -9.04 -3.15
CA ARG A 48 -9.47 -10.23 -3.64
C ARG A 48 -8.41 -10.68 -2.63
N ASN A 49 -7.61 -9.76 -2.11
CA ASN A 49 -6.54 -10.09 -1.16
C ASN A 49 -7.09 -10.65 0.15
N LEU A 50 -8.20 -10.11 0.66
CA LEU A 50 -8.88 -10.66 1.84
C LEU A 50 -9.49 -12.04 1.56
N ALA A 51 -10.10 -12.25 0.40
CA ALA A 51 -10.67 -13.55 0.02
C ALA A 51 -9.60 -14.62 -0.20
N LYS A 52 -8.43 -14.24 -0.71
CA LYS A 52 -7.29 -15.14 -0.96
C LYS A 52 -5.98 -14.43 -0.61
N PRO A 53 -5.60 -14.40 0.68
CA PRO A 53 -4.39 -13.76 1.11
C PRO A 53 -3.15 -14.41 0.51
N GLY A 54 -2.16 -13.57 0.23
CA GLY A 54 -0.87 -13.94 -0.31
C GLY A 54 -0.03 -14.72 0.69
N ARG A 55 1.14 -15.17 0.22
CA ARG A 55 2.05 -16.00 1.01
C ARG A 55 2.62 -15.26 2.23
N ARG A 56 2.60 -13.93 2.27
CA ARG A 56 3.15 -13.15 3.39
C ARG A 56 2.07 -12.58 4.29
N ALA A 57 0.83 -13.01 4.10
CA ALA A 57 -0.29 -12.55 4.89
C ALA A 57 -0.14 -12.96 6.38
N THR A 58 -0.31 -11.97 7.24
CA THR A 58 -0.19 -12.08 8.69
C THR A 58 -1.34 -11.36 9.36
N VAL A 59 -1.75 -11.91 10.50
CA VAL A 59 -2.72 -11.28 11.39
C VAL A 59 -2.09 -11.14 12.77
N TYR A 60 -2.10 -9.94 13.32
CA TYR A 60 -1.65 -9.66 14.68
C TYR A 60 -2.72 -8.89 15.44
N ARG A 61 -2.66 -8.96 16.77
CA ARG A 61 -3.60 -8.27 17.65
C ARG A 61 -2.97 -6.98 18.18
N PRO A 62 -3.73 -5.88 18.30
CA PRO A 62 -3.27 -4.71 19.01
C PRO A 62 -2.93 -5.05 20.46
N GLY A 63 -1.77 -4.61 20.94
CA GLY A 63 -1.38 -4.76 22.35
C GLY A 63 -0.92 -6.16 22.77
N SER A 64 -0.86 -7.14 21.87
CA SER A 64 -0.03 -8.30 22.12
C SER A 64 1.45 -7.92 21.93
N ASP A 65 2.35 -8.65 22.59
CA ASP A 65 3.79 -8.54 22.38
C ASP A 65 4.22 -8.91 20.93
N ASP A 66 3.24 -9.17 20.05
CA ASP A 66 3.38 -9.55 18.66
C ASP A 66 3.80 -8.39 17.72
N PHE A 67 4.12 -7.20 18.25
CA PHE A 67 4.84 -6.17 17.50
C PHE A 67 6.31 -6.56 17.31
N VAL A 68 6.53 -7.79 16.84
CA VAL A 68 7.85 -8.37 16.66
C VAL A 68 8.31 -8.02 15.26
N GLY A 69 9.10 -6.93 15.19
CA GLY A 69 10.15 -6.84 14.19
C GLY A 69 10.93 -8.15 14.22
N ASP A 70 10.98 -8.81 13.07
CA ASP A 70 11.60 -10.11 12.82
C ASP A 70 10.97 -11.35 13.53
N GLU A 71 10.12 -12.04 12.77
CA GLU A 71 9.85 -13.49 12.85
C GLU A 71 9.06 -14.10 14.02
N GLY A 72 8.77 -13.38 15.11
CA GLY A 72 8.29 -14.03 16.34
C GLY A 72 6.88 -13.66 16.86
N ALA A 73 5.81 -13.82 16.07
CA ALA A 73 4.41 -14.10 16.52
C ALA A 73 3.37 -13.84 15.40
N ARG A 74 3.63 -14.34 14.19
CA ARG A 74 2.71 -14.19 13.06
C ARG A 74 1.64 -15.28 13.13
N ASN A 75 0.37 -14.94 13.38
CA ASN A 75 -0.71 -15.85 13.02
C ASN A 75 -0.84 -15.83 11.49
N PHE A 76 -0.15 -16.77 10.86
CA PHE A 76 -0.08 -16.88 9.41
C PHE A 76 -1.44 -17.31 8.84
N VAL A 77 -1.95 -16.55 7.87
CA VAL A 77 -3.26 -16.82 7.24
C VAL A 77 -3.18 -17.11 5.75
N ALA A 78 -1.98 -17.38 5.21
CA ALA A 78 -1.84 -17.53 3.76
C ALA A 78 -2.79 -18.57 3.17
N GLY A 79 -3.48 -18.16 2.11
CA GLY A 79 -4.46 -18.99 1.41
C GLY A 79 -5.79 -19.22 2.15
N LYS A 80 -5.97 -18.74 3.39
CA LYS A 80 -7.25 -18.76 4.10
C LYS A 80 -7.91 -17.39 3.99
N PRO A 81 -9.21 -17.31 3.65
CA PRO A 81 -9.91 -16.03 3.65
C PRO A 81 -9.82 -15.32 5.00
N PHE A 82 -9.60 -14.01 4.99
CA PHE A 82 -9.71 -13.14 6.14
C PHE A 82 -11.03 -12.38 6.07
N VAL A 83 -11.92 -12.62 7.02
CA VAL A 83 -13.23 -11.97 7.08
C VAL A 83 -13.20 -10.84 8.10
N LEU A 84 -13.46 -9.61 7.66
CA LEU A 84 -13.50 -8.43 8.52
C LEU A 84 -14.63 -8.56 9.56
N GLY A 85 -14.33 -8.22 10.82
CA GLY A 85 -15.30 -8.22 11.92
C GLY A 85 -15.75 -9.61 12.40
N GLU A 86 -15.11 -10.68 11.93
CA GLU A 86 -15.41 -12.05 12.39
C GLU A 86 -14.93 -12.33 13.82
N SER A 87 -13.85 -11.65 14.25
CA SER A 87 -13.30 -11.81 15.59
C SER A 87 -13.95 -10.85 16.59
N ALA A 88 -14.10 -11.29 17.84
CA ALA A 88 -14.54 -10.45 18.95
C ALA A 88 -13.48 -9.39 19.34
N GLU A 89 -12.21 -9.65 19.01
CA GLU A 89 -11.09 -8.74 19.25
C GLU A 89 -10.69 -8.06 17.94
N PRO A 90 -10.33 -6.77 17.96
CA PRO A 90 -9.85 -6.06 16.79
C PRO A 90 -8.51 -6.65 16.31
N ARG A 91 -8.32 -6.77 15.00
CA ARG A 91 -7.08 -7.30 14.41
C ARG A 91 -6.44 -6.31 13.45
N PHE A 92 -5.15 -6.51 13.27
CA PHE A 92 -4.39 -5.97 12.16
C PHE A 92 -4.11 -7.07 11.16
N PHE A 93 -4.45 -6.82 9.91
CA PHE A 93 -4.07 -7.67 8.79
C PHE A 93 -2.99 -6.96 7.99
N ASN A 94 -1.92 -7.68 7.67
CA ASN A 94 -0.87 -7.25 6.77
C ASN A 94 -0.60 -8.32 5.71
N ASP A 95 -0.38 -7.91 4.48
CA ASP A 95 0.16 -8.75 3.41
C ASP A 95 1.06 -7.90 2.53
N CYS A 96 1.94 -8.51 1.74
CA CYS A 96 2.88 -7.75 0.92
C CYS A 96 3.36 -8.53 -0.30
N THR A 97 3.89 -7.83 -1.30
CA THR A 97 4.44 -8.43 -2.52
C THR A 97 3.45 -9.34 -3.27
N THR A 98 2.19 -8.93 -3.28
CA THR A 98 1.06 -9.58 -3.95
C THR A 98 0.70 -8.92 -5.28
N TRP A 99 1.24 -7.74 -5.60
CA TRP A 99 0.87 -6.96 -6.78
C TRP A 99 1.06 -7.68 -8.11
N GLN A 100 2.02 -8.63 -8.19
CA GLN A 100 2.22 -9.43 -9.39
C GLN A 100 1.08 -10.44 -9.63
N ASP A 101 0.50 -10.96 -8.55
CA ASP A 101 -0.50 -12.03 -8.57
C ASP A 101 -1.94 -11.51 -8.38
N ASN A 102 -2.08 -10.23 -8.01
CA ASN A 102 -3.34 -9.51 -7.89
C ASN A 102 -3.48 -8.55 -9.07
N ALA A 103 -4.40 -8.85 -9.99
CA ALA A 103 -4.55 -8.11 -11.24
C ALA A 103 -4.90 -6.63 -11.00
N GLU A 104 -5.70 -6.35 -9.97
CA GLU A 104 -6.13 -5.01 -9.62
C GLU A 104 -4.97 -4.18 -9.04
N TYR A 105 -4.15 -4.78 -8.16
CA TYR A 105 -2.92 -4.14 -7.70
C TYR A 105 -1.90 -3.94 -8.83
N SER A 106 -1.76 -4.92 -9.73
CA SER A 106 -0.90 -4.80 -10.93
C SER A 106 -1.34 -3.65 -11.82
N GLU A 107 -2.64 -3.51 -12.07
CA GLU A 107 -3.21 -2.40 -12.82
C GLU A 107 -2.90 -1.08 -12.13
N PHE A 108 -3.16 -0.96 -10.82
CA PHE A 108 -2.87 0.26 -10.08
C PHE A 108 -1.38 0.62 -10.15
N VAL A 109 -0.47 -0.32 -9.86
CA VAL A 109 0.98 -0.09 -9.86
C VAL A 109 1.48 0.34 -11.24
N ARG A 110 0.99 -0.28 -12.31
CA ARG A 110 1.49 -0.06 -13.67
C ARG A 110 0.83 1.10 -14.41
N ARG A 111 -0.46 1.34 -14.14
CA ARG A 111 -1.31 2.21 -14.97
C ARG A 111 -1.81 3.46 -14.24
N SER A 112 -1.76 3.49 -12.91
CA SER A 112 -2.13 4.69 -12.15
C SER A 112 -1.05 5.78 -12.26
N PRO A 113 -1.37 7.04 -11.90
CA PRO A 113 -0.37 8.09 -11.90
C PRO A 113 0.70 7.93 -10.80
N ALA A 114 0.66 6.88 -9.97
CA ALA A 114 1.58 6.69 -8.85
C ALA A 114 3.06 6.79 -9.26
N ALA A 115 3.46 6.11 -10.35
CA ALA A 115 4.83 6.16 -10.84
C ALA A 115 5.21 7.54 -11.41
N ALA A 116 4.28 8.26 -12.06
CA ALA A 116 4.50 9.63 -12.54
C ALA A 116 4.68 10.62 -11.38
N ILE A 117 3.82 10.51 -10.35
CA ILE A 117 3.90 11.30 -9.12
C ILE A 117 5.25 11.06 -8.44
N ALA A 118 5.60 9.79 -8.19
CA ALA A 118 6.86 9.43 -7.54
C ALA A 118 8.08 9.95 -8.32
N LYS A 119 8.07 9.80 -9.65
CA LYS A 119 9.13 10.31 -10.53
C LYS A 119 9.31 11.81 -10.38
N ALA A 120 8.21 12.57 -10.39
CA ALA A 120 8.23 14.03 -10.27
C ALA A 120 8.74 14.49 -8.90
N LEU A 121 8.21 13.91 -7.81
CA LEU A 121 8.58 14.25 -6.45
C LEU A 121 10.07 13.95 -6.18
N MET A 122 10.54 12.76 -6.56
CA MET A 122 11.93 12.34 -6.36
C MET A 122 12.91 12.96 -7.37
N GLY A 123 12.43 13.59 -8.44
CA GLY A 123 13.29 14.12 -9.52
C GLY A 123 14.03 13.02 -10.30
N SER A 124 13.49 11.81 -10.32
CA SER A 124 14.17 10.64 -10.88
C SER A 124 13.97 10.51 -12.39
N ALA A 125 14.92 9.90 -13.10
CA ALA A 125 14.73 9.54 -14.51
C ALA A 125 13.79 8.34 -14.69
N LYS A 126 13.83 7.40 -13.72
CA LYS A 126 13.10 6.12 -13.70
C LYS A 126 12.59 5.82 -12.29
N VAL A 127 11.48 5.10 -12.19
CA VAL A 127 10.94 4.52 -10.95
C VAL A 127 10.77 3.02 -11.17
N ASN A 128 11.12 2.20 -10.19
CA ASN A 128 10.80 0.77 -10.15
C ASN A 128 10.04 0.50 -8.85
N ILE A 129 9.00 -0.32 -8.90
CA ILE A 129 8.39 -0.84 -7.67
C ILE A 129 9.33 -1.86 -7.03
N LEU A 130 9.56 -1.73 -5.72
CA LEU A 130 10.31 -2.71 -4.93
C LEU A 130 9.35 -3.73 -4.30
N PHE A 131 8.38 -3.23 -3.53
CA PHE A 131 7.28 -3.97 -2.93
C PHE A 131 6.12 -3.03 -2.61
N GLU A 132 4.97 -3.59 -2.27
CA GLU A 132 3.83 -2.93 -1.67
C GLU A 132 3.40 -3.67 -0.40
N ASP A 133 2.79 -2.93 0.53
CA ASP A 133 2.14 -3.47 1.72
C ASP A 133 0.63 -3.21 1.68
N ILE A 134 -0.14 -4.19 2.13
CA ILE A 134 -1.58 -4.15 2.30
C ILE A 134 -1.87 -4.11 3.79
N LEU A 135 -2.16 -2.92 4.31
CA LEU A 135 -2.34 -2.68 5.73
C LEU A 135 -3.82 -2.44 6.05
N ILE A 136 -4.40 -3.30 6.88
CA ILE A 136 -5.78 -3.14 7.38
C ILE A 136 -5.76 -3.10 8.90
N LYS A 137 -6.32 -2.01 9.45
CA LYS A 137 -6.64 -1.87 10.86
C LYS A 137 -8.15 -2.04 11.02
N GLU A 138 -8.60 -3.11 11.68
CA GLU A 138 -10.03 -3.23 11.99
C GLU A 138 -10.47 -2.10 12.92
N ALA A 139 -11.77 -1.78 12.92
CA ALA A 139 -12.30 -0.79 13.85
C ALA A 139 -11.92 -1.18 15.29
N LEU A 140 -11.55 -0.19 16.11
CA LEU A 140 -11.04 -0.37 17.48
C LEU A 140 -9.64 -0.99 17.59
N ALA A 141 -8.96 -1.30 16.48
CA ALA A 141 -7.54 -1.63 16.47
C ALA A 141 -6.70 -0.34 16.60
N ASP A 142 -6.66 0.22 17.81
CA ASP A 142 -6.15 1.58 18.07
C ASP A 142 -4.65 1.66 18.40
N ALA A 143 -3.95 0.51 18.46
CA ALA A 143 -2.52 0.51 18.69
C ALA A 143 -1.80 1.37 17.61
N PRO A 144 -0.95 2.32 18.05
CA PRO A 144 -0.25 3.20 17.13
C PRO A 144 0.76 2.39 16.33
N THR A 145 1.00 2.80 15.08
CA THR A 145 2.19 2.35 14.37
C THR A 145 3.39 3.03 15.04
N PRO A 146 4.39 2.30 15.57
CA PRO A 146 5.53 2.90 16.25
C PRO A 146 6.28 3.86 15.36
N TRP A 147 6.98 4.80 15.98
CA TRP A 147 7.85 5.71 15.25
C TRP A 147 9.02 4.94 14.62
N HIS A 148 9.24 5.13 13.32
CA HIS A 148 10.32 4.54 12.54
C HIS A 148 10.61 5.39 11.29
N HIS A 149 11.68 5.06 10.57
CA HIS A 149 11.92 5.47 9.19
C HIS A 149 12.13 4.23 8.32
N ASP A 150 11.76 4.29 7.04
CA ASP A 150 11.83 3.13 6.13
C ASP A 150 13.23 2.84 5.57
N VAL A 151 14.19 3.75 5.80
CA VAL A 151 15.60 3.56 5.39
C VAL A 151 16.27 2.55 6.35
N PRO A 152 17.18 1.68 5.89
CA PRO A 152 18.00 0.82 6.77
C PRO A 152 18.82 1.59 7.81
#